data_AF-A0AAD6XZK6-F1
#
_entry.id   AF-A0AAD6XZK6-F1
#
_cell.length_a   1.000
_cell.length_b   1.000
_cell.length_c   1.000
_cell.angle_alpha   90.00
_cell.angle_beta   90.00
_cell.angle_gamma   90.00
#
_symmetry.space_group_name_H-M   'P 1'
#
loop_
_entity.id
_entity.type
_entity.pdbx_description
1 polymer ?
#
loop_
_entity_poly.entity_id
_entity_poly.type
_entity_poly.pdbx_seq_one_letter_code
_entity_poly.pdbx_strand_id
1 'polypeptide(L)'
;MNPHTIAARDRELFDKDQIRRQTLRALLATTLDRYCDIEKELVQQDVVLRLDPEAYRTYSRLLAKFRENCEKMVREYEALEPISLTAFAASPVRRCPDDVLIKIISTLVASVRATRDLGRRDLSHIGAGPAMVFSQVCSNFRALALSQPNFWSNFSCPFYPNESMAQLLEVYLQRSGTAPLTIVLKFDQVPGNHGYAVRQEQLFARLDAHCARIRSLTLFGDLPAAATPSFERLGEKLLGLEVLSLLIHPEDYPIPGLQTLLKLHKFDMPAEILRYHTLPFSQVTTAHLWNVDDVTVILSLPNLHTLSLIFTIEIPRVRHDAVLPNLTALYLEGGSLDEILDCLTTPALTTLKVSNMGVARERLEILWAFLVRSQCPLQSIVFSECAVTTEYFLRIFQHFSGLRSLVVEDTESEVIRDEVLAALTREPAHTGAALLPELSHLRFVRQWGFSTDALFRMLASRMVRRGSDVQGVQGPAAATVPHSNGIIPPALLQQVDIVFLAGVVPEEDLPRFETLEGLSASRSYPVSPFASVDFEAYRAATSSIRWPL
;
A
#
# COMPACT_ATOMS: atom_id res chain seq x y z
N MET A 1 10.90 -40.64 -28.51
CA MET A 1 9.79 -40.01 -29.25
C MET A 1 10.15 -40.03 -30.73
N ASN A 2 9.20 -40.38 -31.61
CA ASN A 2 9.45 -40.43 -33.06
C ASN A 2 9.62 -38.98 -33.59
N PRO A 3 10.70 -38.66 -34.34
CA PRO A 3 10.96 -37.31 -34.84
C PRO A 3 9.81 -36.73 -35.68
N HIS A 4 9.03 -37.58 -36.35
CA HIS A 4 7.82 -37.14 -37.07
C HIS A 4 6.72 -36.61 -36.13
N THR A 5 6.63 -37.11 -34.90
CA THR A 5 5.65 -36.65 -33.90
C THR A 5 6.05 -35.31 -33.29
N ILE A 6 7.34 -34.99 -33.24
CA ILE A 6 7.86 -33.70 -32.77
C ILE A 6 7.60 -32.63 -33.83
N ALA A 7 7.94 -32.89 -35.10
CA ALA A 7 7.70 -31.95 -36.19
C ALA A 7 6.21 -31.62 -36.40
N ALA A 8 5.31 -32.62 -36.27
CA ALA A 8 3.87 -32.38 -36.34
C ALA A 8 3.36 -31.50 -35.18
N ARG A 9 3.88 -31.72 -33.97
CA ARG A 9 3.53 -30.94 -32.78
C ARG A 9 4.06 -29.50 -32.85
N ASP A 10 5.25 -29.30 -33.38
CA ASP A 10 5.84 -27.98 -33.57
C ASP A 10 5.08 -27.17 -34.62
N ARG A 11 4.60 -27.84 -35.69
CA ARG A 11 3.73 -27.22 -36.69
C ARG A 11 2.37 -26.81 -36.10
N GLU A 12 1.75 -27.68 -35.31
CA GLU A 12 0.49 -27.37 -34.62
C GLU A 12 0.65 -26.22 -33.61
N LEU A 13 1.79 -26.14 -32.92
CA LEU A 13 2.10 -25.04 -32.00
C LEU A 13 2.36 -23.72 -32.74
N PHE A 14 3.02 -23.77 -33.90
CA PHE A 14 3.23 -22.62 -34.76
C PHE A 14 1.90 -22.05 -35.26
N ASP A 15 1.00 -22.92 -35.75
CA ASP A 15 -0.33 -22.51 -36.21
C ASP A 15 -1.16 -21.91 -35.05
N LYS A 16 -1.09 -22.49 -33.85
CA LYS A 16 -1.74 -21.94 -32.65
C LYS A 16 -1.19 -20.58 -32.22
N ASP A 17 0.12 -20.35 -32.35
CA ASP A 17 0.72 -19.05 -32.05
C ASP A 17 0.28 -18.01 -33.08
N GLN A 18 0.27 -18.37 -34.36
CA GLN A 18 -0.22 -17.51 -35.43
C GLN A 18 -1.69 -17.11 -35.23
N ILE A 19 -2.55 -18.07 -34.85
CA ILE A 19 -3.95 -17.82 -34.51
C ILE A 19 -4.05 -16.87 -33.31
N ARG A 20 -3.28 -17.10 -32.23
CA ARG A 20 -3.27 -16.20 -31.06
C ARG A 20 -2.87 -14.78 -31.42
N ARG A 21 -1.84 -14.60 -32.26
CA ARG A 21 -1.40 -13.28 -32.74
C ARG A 21 -2.52 -12.59 -33.53
N GLN A 22 -3.21 -13.31 -34.39
CA GLN A 22 -4.35 -12.79 -35.13
C GLN A 22 -5.52 -12.43 -34.21
N THR A 23 -5.83 -13.26 -33.21
CA THR A 23 -6.88 -12.96 -32.22
C THR A 23 -6.54 -11.74 -31.37
N LEU A 24 -5.28 -11.60 -30.93
CA LEU A 24 -4.85 -10.45 -30.13
C LEU A 24 -4.90 -9.15 -30.96
N ARG A 25 -4.47 -9.19 -32.23
CA ARG A 25 -4.60 -8.08 -33.18
C ARG A 25 -6.07 -7.68 -33.38
N ALA A 26 -6.95 -8.67 -33.59
CA ALA A 26 -8.38 -8.41 -33.75
C ALA A 26 -8.97 -7.77 -32.49
N LEU A 27 -8.67 -8.30 -31.30
CA LEU A 27 -9.11 -7.73 -30.01
C LEU A 27 -8.65 -6.30 -29.80
N LEU A 28 -7.37 -6.00 -30.07
CA LEU A 28 -6.82 -4.65 -29.95
C LEU A 28 -7.47 -3.68 -30.95
N ALA A 29 -7.65 -4.12 -32.21
CA ALA A 29 -8.35 -3.32 -33.22
C ALA A 29 -9.81 -3.04 -32.81
N THR A 30 -10.57 -4.07 -32.40
CA THR A 30 -11.95 -3.91 -31.95
C THR A 30 -12.06 -3.03 -30.70
N THR A 31 -11.09 -3.12 -29.78
CA THR A 31 -11.06 -2.26 -28.60
C THR A 31 -10.83 -0.81 -29.02
N LEU A 32 -9.85 -0.54 -29.90
CA LEU A 32 -9.58 0.80 -30.41
C LEU A 32 -10.76 1.39 -31.17
N ASP A 33 -11.43 0.60 -32.02
CA ASP A 33 -12.62 1.04 -32.77
C ASP A 33 -13.76 1.40 -31.81
N ARG A 34 -14.01 0.56 -30.80
CA ARG A 34 -15.04 0.82 -29.79
C ARG A 34 -14.78 2.08 -28.98
N TYR A 35 -13.51 2.38 -28.67
CA TYR A 35 -13.15 3.64 -28.02
C TYR A 35 -13.37 4.84 -28.94
N CYS A 36 -13.09 4.72 -30.24
CA CYS A 36 -13.39 5.78 -31.22
C CYS A 36 -14.90 6.03 -31.34
N ASP A 37 -15.71 4.98 -31.23
CA ASP A 37 -17.17 5.11 -31.27
C ASP A 37 -17.71 5.73 -29.99
N ILE A 38 -17.19 5.37 -28.81
CA ILE A 38 -17.51 6.04 -27.54
C ILE A 38 -17.11 7.53 -27.60
N GLU A 39 -15.96 7.87 -28.18
CA GLU A 39 -15.55 9.26 -28.38
C GLU A 39 -16.54 10.02 -29.27
N LYS A 40 -16.97 9.43 -30.39
CA LYS A 40 -17.98 10.03 -31.27
C LYS A 40 -19.34 10.17 -30.57
N GLU A 41 -19.77 9.19 -29.79
CA GLU A 41 -21.01 9.25 -29.02
C GLU A 41 -20.96 10.36 -27.96
N LEU A 42 -19.84 10.49 -27.23
CA LEU A 42 -19.64 11.57 -26.26
C LEU A 42 -19.65 12.96 -26.91
N VAL A 43 -19.07 13.08 -28.11
CA VAL A 43 -19.09 14.33 -28.90
C VAL A 43 -20.49 14.62 -29.44
N GLN A 44 -21.25 13.61 -29.87
CA GLN A 44 -22.60 13.77 -30.41
C GLN A 44 -23.66 14.04 -29.33
N GLN A 45 -23.49 13.52 -28.11
CA GLN A 45 -24.47 13.69 -27.03
C GLN A 45 -24.47 15.08 -26.37
N ASP A 46 -23.65 16.04 -26.84
CA ASP A 46 -23.56 17.41 -26.30
C ASP A 46 -23.15 17.49 -24.79
N VAL A 47 -22.86 16.34 -24.19
CA VAL A 47 -22.37 16.18 -22.80
C VAL A 47 -20.98 16.82 -22.65
N VAL A 48 -20.18 16.79 -23.71
CA VAL A 48 -18.83 17.37 -23.75
C VAL A 48 -18.84 18.90 -23.88
N LEU A 49 -19.84 19.50 -24.54
CA LEU A 49 -19.94 20.97 -24.61
C LEU A 49 -20.36 21.62 -23.28
N ARG A 50 -20.84 20.83 -22.31
CA ARG A 50 -21.07 21.26 -20.93
C ARG A 50 -19.92 20.96 -19.98
N LEU A 51 -18.97 20.11 -20.38
CA LEU A 51 -17.75 19.90 -19.63
C LEU A 51 -16.80 21.08 -19.86
N ASP A 52 -16.11 21.47 -18.79
CA ASP A 52 -15.03 22.46 -18.84
C ASP A 52 -14.10 22.13 -20.04
N PRO A 53 -13.84 23.08 -20.96
CA PRO A 53 -12.92 22.90 -22.08
C PRO A 53 -11.55 22.34 -21.65
N GLU A 54 -11.11 22.61 -20.41
CA GLU A 54 -9.87 22.08 -19.86
C GLU A 54 -9.95 20.59 -19.52
N ALA A 55 -11.09 20.12 -19.00
CA ALA A 55 -11.35 18.71 -18.75
C ALA A 55 -11.35 17.91 -20.06
N TYR A 56 -11.96 18.44 -21.12
CA TYR A 56 -11.93 17.82 -22.45
C TYR A 56 -10.51 17.71 -23.00
N ARG A 57 -9.71 18.79 -22.96
CA ARG A 57 -8.30 18.76 -23.39
C ARG A 57 -7.47 17.74 -22.61
N THR A 58 -7.77 17.57 -21.32
CA THR A 58 -7.08 16.58 -20.47
C THR A 58 -7.47 15.16 -20.86
N TYR A 59 -8.77 14.91 -21.08
CA TYR A 59 -9.28 13.63 -21.53
C TYR A 59 -8.72 13.23 -22.92
N SER A 60 -8.73 14.15 -23.90
CA SER A 60 -8.15 13.91 -25.24
C SER A 60 -6.65 13.61 -25.18
N ARG A 61 -5.90 14.29 -24.29
CA ARG A 61 -4.47 13.97 -24.07
C ARG A 61 -4.26 12.58 -23.50
N LEU A 62 -5.09 12.16 -22.54
CA LEU A 62 -5.04 10.81 -21.96
C LEU A 62 -5.37 9.73 -23.01
N LEU A 63 -6.37 9.97 -23.87
CA LEU A 63 -6.72 9.07 -24.97
C LEU A 63 -5.61 8.94 -26.01
N ALA A 64 -5.03 10.06 -26.44
CA ALA A 64 -3.90 10.06 -27.37
C ALA A 64 -2.71 9.26 -26.80
N LYS A 65 -2.38 9.47 -25.52
CA LYS A 65 -1.33 8.73 -24.81
C LYS A 65 -1.66 7.24 -24.67
N PHE A 66 -2.92 6.90 -24.42
CA PHE A 66 -3.36 5.51 -24.37
C PHE A 66 -3.21 4.82 -25.74
N ARG A 67 -3.65 5.47 -26.83
CA ARG A 67 -3.47 4.96 -28.19
C ARG A 67 -1.99 4.77 -28.52
N GLU A 68 -1.15 5.75 -28.23
CA GLU A 68 0.30 5.67 -28.43
C GLU A 68 0.89 4.46 -27.68
N ASN A 69 0.48 4.25 -26.43
CA ASN A 69 0.92 3.09 -25.64
C ASN A 69 0.44 1.76 -26.23
N CYS A 70 -0.80 1.67 -26.72
CA CYS A 70 -1.30 0.47 -27.40
C CYS A 70 -0.52 0.17 -28.68
N GLU A 71 -0.29 1.18 -29.52
CA GLU A 71 0.51 1.03 -30.75
C GLU A 71 1.96 0.70 -30.47
N LYS A 72 2.55 1.27 -29.41
CA LYS A 72 3.88 0.93 -28.94
C LYS A 72 3.94 -0.53 -28.49
N MET A 73 2.97 -0.98 -27.70
CA MET A 73 2.91 -2.37 -27.23
C MET A 73 2.71 -3.36 -28.39
N VAL A 74 1.90 -3.01 -29.40
CA VAL A 74 1.78 -3.81 -30.64
C VAL A 74 3.11 -3.85 -31.38
N ARG A 75 3.78 -2.71 -31.57
CA ARG A 75 5.09 -2.65 -32.23
C ARG A 75 6.17 -3.42 -31.48
N GLU A 76 6.23 -3.31 -30.16
CA GLU A 76 7.14 -4.10 -29.32
C GLU A 76 6.84 -5.60 -29.44
N TYR A 77 5.56 -5.98 -29.44
CA TYR A 77 5.14 -7.37 -29.62
C TYR A 77 5.44 -7.92 -31.02
N GLU A 78 5.36 -7.08 -32.06
CA GLU A 78 5.74 -7.44 -33.44
C GLU A 78 7.25 -7.43 -33.66
N ALA A 79 7.98 -6.57 -32.95
CA ALA A 79 9.44 -6.48 -32.97
C ALA A 79 10.13 -7.54 -32.11
N LEU A 80 9.41 -8.17 -31.18
CA LEU A 80 9.76 -9.50 -30.72
C LEU A 80 9.69 -10.42 -31.96
N GLU A 81 10.83 -10.60 -32.64
CA GLU A 81 11.05 -11.67 -33.62
C GLU A 81 10.36 -12.94 -33.10
N PRO A 82 9.85 -13.85 -33.96
CA PRO A 82 9.32 -15.11 -33.48
C PRO A 82 10.39 -15.72 -32.59
N ILE A 83 10.22 -15.59 -31.26
CA ILE A 83 11.09 -16.16 -30.26
C ILE A 83 11.03 -17.61 -30.64
N SER A 84 12.09 -18.06 -31.31
CA SER A 84 12.03 -19.33 -32.00
C SER A 84 11.51 -20.33 -30.99
N LEU A 85 10.61 -21.24 -31.38
CA LEU A 85 10.16 -22.31 -30.49
C LEU A 85 11.37 -23.02 -29.84
N THR A 86 12.56 -22.95 -30.48
CA THR A 86 13.86 -23.33 -29.91
C THR A 86 14.35 -22.45 -28.74
N ALA A 87 14.21 -21.12 -28.80
CA ALA A 87 14.49 -20.21 -27.68
C ALA A 87 13.46 -20.37 -26.54
N PHE A 88 12.19 -20.65 -26.85
CA PHE A 88 11.18 -20.96 -25.84
C PHE A 88 11.42 -22.34 -25.19
N ALA A 89 11.87 -23.33 -25.97
CA ALA A 89 12.34 -24.63 -25.46
C ALA A 89 13.64 -24.49 -24.64
N ALA A 90 14.45 -23.47 -24.91
CA ALA A 90 15.61 -23.11 -24.12
C ALA A 90 15.29 -22.21 -22.91
N SER A 91 14.02 -21.84 -22.70
CA SER A 91 13.62 -21.01 -21.56
C SER A 91 14.10 -21.64 -20.24
N PRO A 92 14.88 -20.91 -19.43
CA PRO A 92 15.37 -21.40 -18.14
C PRO A 92 14.26 -21.92 -17.22
N VAL A 93 13.06 -21.34 -17.34
CA VAL A 93 11.87 -21.71 -16.55
C VAL A 93 11.42 -23.15 -16.84
N ARG A 94 11.55 -23.63 -18.09
CA ARG A 94 11.17 -25.01 -18.43
C ARG A 94 12.20 -26.05 -17.98
N ARG A 95 13.43 -25.62 -17.71
CA ARG A 95 14.51 -26.47 -17.20
C ARG A 95 14.59 -26.44 -15.67
N CYS A 96 13.92 -25.48 -15.03
CA CYS A 96 13.81 -25.48 -13.57
C CYS A 96 13.05 -26.73 -13.14
N PRO A 97 13.58 -27.48 -12.15
CA PRO A 97 12.81 -28.52 -11.52
C PRO A 97 11.59 -27.92 -10.79
N ASP A 98 10.57 -28.76 -10.60
CA ASP A 98 9.24 -28.33 -10.14
C ASP A 98 9.27 -27.67 -8.75
N ASP A 99 10.15 -28.11 -7.86
CA ASP A 99 10.36 -27.53 -6.53
C ASP A 99 10.90 -26.08 -6.61
N VAL A 100 11.81 -25.80 -7.54
CA VAL A 100 12.32 -24.45 -7.79
C VAL A 100 11.20 -23.55 -8.34
N LEU A 101 10.40 -24.06 -9.27
CA LEU A 101 9.24 -23.32 -9.80
C LEU A 101 8.20 -23.05 -8.70
N ILE A 102 7.90 -24.05 -7.88
CA ILE A 102 7.00 -23.90 -6.72
C ILE A 102 7.56 -22.85 -5.76
N LYS A 103 8.86 -22.84 -5.50
CA LYS A 103 9.49 -21.84 -4.63
C LYS A 103 9.40 -20.43 -5.23
N ILE A 104 9.70 -20.28 -6.51
CA ILE A 104 9.58 -18.98 -7.22
C ILE A 104 8.13 -18.49 -7.14
N ILE A 105 7.17 -19.34 -7.50
CA ILE A 105 5.75 -19.02 -7.44
C ILE A 105 5.34 -18.64 -6.02
N SER A 106 5.72 -19.44 -5.02
CA SER A 106 5.42 -19.16 -3.60
C SER A 106 5.98 -17.81 -3.15
N THR A 107 7.21 -17.48 -3.55
CA THR A 107 7.84 -16.20 -3.25
C THR A 107 7.12 -15.05 -3.92
N LEU A 108 6.71 -15.19 -5.19
CA LEU A 108 5.92 -14.19 -5.90
C LEU A 108 4.53 -13.99 -5.27
N VAL A 109 3.88 -15.07 -4.84
CA VAL A 109 2.61 -15.00 -4.11
C VAL A 109 2.81 -14.25 -2.78
N ALA A 110 3.88 -14.56 -2.05
CA ALA A 110 4.20 -13.90 -0.79
C ALA A 110 4.54 -12.41 -0.98
N SER A 111 5.30 -12.06 -2.02
CA SER A 111 5.65 -10.66 -2.30
C SER A 111 4.42 -9.85 -2.69
N VAL A 112 3.53 -10.41 -3.52
CA VAL A 112 2.26 -9.75 -3.88
C VAL A 112 1.39 -9.52 -2.63
N ARG A 113 1.39 -10.46 -1.67
CA ARG A 113 0.71 -10.27 -0.37
C ARG A 113 1.33 -9.12 0.41
N ALA A 114 2.65 -9.10 0.58
CA ALA A 114 3.35 -8.04 1.30
C ALA A 114 3.10 -6.65 0.67
N THR A 115 3.02 -6.56 -0.66
CA THR A 115 2.69 -5.28 -1.33
C THR A 115 1.23 -4.84 -1.14
N ARG A 116 0.30 -5.77 -0.88
CA ARG A 116 -1.10 -5.44 -0.60
C ARG A 116 -1.28 -4.85 0.80
N ASP A 117 -0.52 -5.35 1.78
CA ASP A 117 -0.53 -4.82 3.15
C ASP A 117 -0.06 -3.34 3.21
N LEU A 118 0.67 -2.87 2.19
CA LEU A 118 1.11 -1.49 2.06
C LEU A 118 0.08 -0.57 1.38
N GLY A 119 -1.18 -1.00 1.24
CA GLY A 119 -2.26 -0.14 0.73
C GLY A 119 -2.18 0.22 -0.76
N ARG A 120 -1.25 -0.36 -1.53
CA ARG A 120 -1.15 -0.12 -2.98
C ARG A 120 -2.31 -0.79 -3.72
N ARG A 121 -3.26 0.03 -4.17
CA ARG A 121 -4.55 -0.36 -4.78
C ARG A 121 -4.44 -1.05 -6.14
N ASP A 122 -3.30 -0.97 -6.82
CA ASP A 122 -3.17 -1.33 -8.24
C ASP A 122 -3.30 -2.83 -8.56
N LEU A 123 -2.99 -3.74 -7.62
CA LEU A 123 -3.10 -5.19 -7.84
C LEU A 123 -4.47 -5.78 -7.47
N SER A 124 -5.45 -4.93 -7.13
CA SER A 124 -6.81 -5.36 -6.80
C SER A 124 -7.61 -5.81 -8.03
N HIS A 125 -7.22 -5.39 -9.25
CA HIS A 125 -7.93 -5.77 -10.47
C HIS A 125 -7.76 -7.24 -10.86
N ILE A 126 -6.72 -7.91 -10.36
CA ILE A 126 -6.54 -9.36 -10.57
C ILE A 126 -7.34 -10.10 -9.49
N GLY A 127 -8.67 -10.12 -9.65
CA GLY A 127 -9.57 -10.90 -8.79
C GLY A 127 -9.35 -12.41 -8.89
N ALA A 128 -8.58 -12.84 -9.88
CA ALA A 128 -7.97 -14.16 -9.94
C ALA A 128 -6.76 -14.20 -8.99
N GLY A 129 -6.92 -14.79 -7.80
CA GLY A 129 -5.79 -15.07 -6.92
C GLY A 129 -4.66 -15.80 -7.67
N PRO A 130 -3.42 -15.78 -7.15
CA PRO A 130 -2.25 -16.19 -7.93
C PRO A 130 -2.34 -17.60 -8.54
N ALA A 131 -2.99 -18.54 -7.84
CA ALA A 131 -3.26 -19.88 -8.36
C ALA A 131 -3.95 -19.88 -9.73
N MET A 132 -4.94 -19.00 -9.91
CA MET A 132 -5.68 -18.90 -11.17
C MET A 132 -4.80 -18.32 -12.28
N VAL A 133 -4.03 -17.26 -11.99
CA VAL A 133 -3.07 -16.68 -12.95
C VAL A 133 -2.06 -17.74 -13.40
N PHE A 134 -1.44 -18.46 -12.47
CA PHE A 134 -0.46 -19.50 -12.81
C PHE A 134 -1.10 -20.68 -13.57
N SER A 135 -2.35 -21.03 -13.25
CA SER A 135 -3.07 -22.08 -13.97
C SER A 135 -3.35 -21.76 -15.45
N GLN A 136 -3.23 -20.49 -15.84
CA GLN A 136 -3.45 -20.02 -17.21
C GLN A 136 -2.16 -19.93 -18.03
N VAL A 137 -0.97 -19.96 -17.41
CA VAL A 137 0.32 -19.78 -18.10
C VAL A 137 0.62 -20.94 -19.08
N CYS A 138 0.73 -22.15 -18.56
CA CYS A 138 0.93 -23.36 -19.37
C CYS A 138 0.46 -24.60 -18.61
N SER A 139 0.44 -25.77 -19.28
CA SER A 139 0.01 -27.03 -18.65
C SER A 139 0.88 -27.43 -17.46
N ASN A 140 2.19 -27.17 -17.49
CA ASN A 140 3.07 -27.48 -16.36
C ASN A 140 2.73 -26.62 -15.14
N PHE A 141 2.62 -25.30 -15.33
CA PHE A 141 2.24 -24.38 -14.26
C PHE A 141 0.84 -24.68 -13.71
N ARG A 142 -0.09 -25.13 -14.56
CA ARG A 142 -1.39 -25.61 -14.12
C ARG A 142 -1.29 -26.86 -13.26
N ALA A 143 -0.51 -27.86 -13.68
CA ALA A 143 -0.29 -29.07 -12.89
C ALA A 143 0.34 -28.74 -11.53
N LEU A 144 1.36 -27.86 -11.52
CA LEU A 144 1.99 -27.37 -10.30
C LEU A 144 0.99 -26.64 -9.41
N ALA A 145 0.22 -25.70 -9.96
CA ALA A 145 -0.77 -24.98 -9.19
C ALA A 145 -1.83 -25.90 -8.58
N LEU A 146 -2.32 -26.90 -9.33
CA LEU A 146 -3.27 -27.88 -8.83
C LEU A 146 -2.67 -28.82 -7.77
N SER A 147 -1.36 -29.09 -7.84
CA SER A 147 -0.67 -29.94 -6.87
C SER A 147 -0.38 -29.26 -5.53
N GLN A 148 -0.50 -27.93 -5.45
CA GLN A 148 -0.13 -27.14 -4.28
C GLN A 148 -1.36 -26.48 -3.63
N PRO A 149 -1.98 -27.11 -2.61
CA PRO A 149 -3.15 -26.55 -1.91
C PRO A 149 -2.92 -25.14 -1.33
N ASN A 150 -1.69 -24.84 -0.91
CA ASN A 150 -1.30 -23.53 -0.39
C ASN A 150 -1.44 -22.39 -1.40
N PHE A 151 -1.44 -22.67 -2.72
CA PHE A 151 -1.67 -21.65 -3.73
C PHE A 151 -3.15 -21.23 -3.78
N TRP A 152 -4.05 -22.16 -3.45
CA TRP A 152 -5.51 -21.96 -3.40
C TRP A 152 -6.00 -21.47 -2.04
N SER A 153 -5.11 -21.33 -1.05
CA SER A 153 -5.51 -20.99 0.31
C SER A 153 -5.68 -19.48 0.55
N ASN A 154 -5.34 -18.65 -0.44
CA ASN A 154 -5.56 -17.21 -0.40
C ASN A 154 -6.62 -16.83 -1.45
N PHE A 155 -7.78 -16.43 -0.95
CA PHE A 155 -8.88 -15.96 -1.78
C PHE A 155 -9.10 -14.47 -1.53
N SER A 156 -9.24 -13.70 -2.61
CA SER A 156 -9.55 -12.28 -2.54
C SER A 156 -10.61 -11.97 -3.58
N CYS A 157 -11.74 -11.43 -3.14
CA CYS A 157 -12.84 -10.99 -3.97
C CYS A 157 -12.79 -9.46 -4.07
N PRO A 158 -12.16 -8.88 -5.11
CA PRO A 158 -12.02 -7.42 -5.20
C PRO A 158 -13.29 -6.73 -5.69
N PHE A 159 -14.28 -7.48 -6.17
CA PHE A 159 -15.53 -6.98 -6.71
C PHE A 159 -16.71 -7.48 -5.87
N TYR A 160 -17.88 -6.91 -6.14
CA TYR A 160 -19.13 -7.29 -5.50
C TYR A 160 -19.35 -8.80 -5.56
N PRO A 161 -19.69 -9.43 -4.43
CA PRO A 161 -19.96 -10.84 -4.40
C PRO A 161 -21.18 -11.16 -5.26
N ASN A 162 -20.96 -12.02 -6.25
CA ASN A 162 -21.99 -12.57 -7.12
C ASN A 162 -21.89 -14.10 -7.13
N GLU A 163 -22.84 -14.78 -7.77
CA GLU A 163 -22.86 -16.24 -7.80
C GLU A 163 -21.57 -16.84 -8.41
N SER A 164 -21.00 -16.19 -9.44
CA SER A 164 -19.73 -16.61 -10.03
C SER A 164 -18.57 -16.50 -9.03
N MET A 165 -18.55 -15.45 -8.19
CA MET A 165 -17.55 -15.30 -7.13
C MET A 165 -17.76 -16.32 -6.02
N ALA A 166 -19.00 -16.65 -5.68
CA ALA A 166 -19.30 -17.71 -4.72
C ALA A 166 -18.81 -19.07 -5.24
N GLN A 167 -19.03 -19.37 -6.52
CA GLN A 167 -18.53 -20.59 -7.18
C GLN A 167 -17.00 -20.59 -7.22
N LEU A 168 -16.38 -19.45 -7.48
CA LEU A 168 -14.92 -19.34 -7.46
C LEU A 168 -14.38 -19.56 -6.05
N LEU A 169 -15.00 -18.99 -5.02
CA LEU A 169 -14.65 -19.22 -3.62
C LEU A 169 -14.73 -20.73 -3.30
N GLU A 170 -15.81 -21.40 -3.69
CA GLU A 170 -15.97 -22.84 -3.51
C GLU A 170 -14.82 -23.64 -4.13
N VAL A 171 -14.40 -23.29 -5.35
CA VAL A 171 -13.24 -23.92 -6.00
C VAL A 171 -11.97 -23.71 -5.19
N TYR A 172 -11.74 -22.53 -4.62
CA TYR A 172 -10.59 -22.25 -3.75
C TYR A 172 -10.67 -23.05 -2.43
N LEU A 173 -11.84 -23.11 -1.80
CA LEU A 173 -12.06 -23.84 -0.55
C LEU A 173 -11.81 -25.35 -0.72
N GLN A 174 -12.29 -25.92 -1.83
CA GLN A 174 -12.08 -27.32 -2.18
C GLN A 174 -10.61 -27.61 -2.50
N ARG A 175 -9.98 -26.80 -3.37
CA ARG A 175 -8.60 -27.05 -3.82
C ARG A 175 -7.54 -26.76 -2.76
N SER A 176 -7.85 -25.90 -1.79
CA SER A 176 -6.96 -25.64 -0.66
C SER A 176 -6.90 -26.79 0.35
N GLY A 177 -7.79 -27.78 0.28
CA GLY A 177 -7.69 -29.03 1.03
C GLY A 177 -7.74 -28.83 2.56
N THR A 178 -6.60 -28.93 3.24
CA THR A 178 -6.47 -28.67 4.68
C THR A 178 -5.61 -27.43 4.98
N ALA A 179 -5.14 -26.73 3.95
CA ALA A 179 -4.27 -25.57 4.10
C ALA A 179 -4.97 -24.43 4.89
N PRO A 180 -4.23 -23.64 5.68
CA PRO A 180 -4.77 -22.49 6.37
C PRO A 180 -5.23 -21.41 5.37
N LEU A 181 -6.41 -20.85 5.61
CA LEU A 181 -7.07 -19.92 4.69
C LEU A 181 -6.80 -18.45 5.06
N THR A 182 -6.56 -17.65 4.03
CA THR A 182 -6.56 -16.19 4.05
C THR A 182 -7.67 -15.72 3.14
N ILE A 183 -8.70 -15.09 3.69
CA ILE A 183 -9.90 -14.69 2.96
C ILE A 183 -10.03 -13.16 3.01
N VAL A 184 -10.16 -12.55 1.84
CA VAL A 184 -10.41 -11.11 1.69
C VAL A 184 -11.72 -10.91 0.93
N LEU A 185 -12.71 -10.31 1.57
CA LEU A 185 -14.02 -10.01 0.99
C LEU A 185 -14.24 -8.49 0.97
N LYS A 186 -14.78 -7.99 -0.14
CA LYS A 186 -15.19 -6.59 -0.26
C LYS A 186 -16.70 -6.50 -0.43
N PHE A 187 -17.33 -5.64 0.35
CA PHE A 187 -18.76 -5.37 0.41
C PHE A 187 -18.97 -3.87 0.18
N ASP A 188 -18.77 -3.40 -1.03
CA ASP A 188 -19.19 -2.04 -1.33
C ASP A 188 -20.73 -2.02 -1.41
N GLN A 189 -21.41 -1.12 -0.70
CA GLN A 189 -22.82 -0.85 -0.98
C GLN A 189 -22.86 -0.02 -2.25
N VAL A 190 -23.56 -0.50 -3.28
CA VAL A 190 -24.08 0.41 -4.31
C VAL A 190 -25.42 0.92 -3.80
N PRO A 191 -25.58 2.22 -3.51
CA PRO A 191 -26.83 2.76 -3.02
C PRO A 191 -28.00 2.35 -3.93
N GLY A 192 -29.02 1.71 -3.34
CA GLY A 192 -30.26 1.34 -4.03
C GLY A 192 -30.32 -0.07 -4.65
N ASN A 193 -29.38 -0.98 -4.37
CA ASN A 193 -29.44 -2.35 -4.89
C ASN A 193 -29.58 -3.41 -3.78
N HIS A 194 -30.81 -3.70 -3.38
CA HIS A 194 -31.13 -4.69 -2.34
C HIS A 194 -30.79 -6.15 -2.71
N GLY A 195 -30.56 -6.47 -4.00
CA GLY A 195 -30.26 -7.83 -4.45
C GLY A 195 -28.91 -8.39 -3.97
N TYR A 196 -28.06 -7.56 -3.38
CA TYR A 196 -26.74 -7.97 -2.88
C TYR A 196 -26.79 -8.72 -1.55
N ALA A 197 -27.76 -8.44 -0.67
CA ALA A 197 -27.84 -9.05 0.66
C ALA A 197 -27.91 -10.59 0.59
N VAL A 198 -28.83 -11.14 -0.22
CA VAL A 198 -29.04 -12.59 -0.37
C VAL A 198 -27.77 -13.33 -0.85
N ARG A 199 -26.94 -12.67 -1.67
CA ARG A 199 -25.73 -13.28 -2.24
C ARG A 199 -24.59 -13.35 -1.23
N GLN A 200 -24.57 -12.46 -0.25
CA GLN A 200 -23.56 -12.47 0.81
C GLN A 200 -23.80 -13.59 1.80
N GLU A 201 -25.06 -13.89 2.15
CA GLU A 201 -25.40 -15.05 2.97
C GLU A 201 -24.86 -16.35 2.37
N GLN A 202 -24.96 -16.51 1.04
CA GLN A 202 -24.44 -17.68 0.34
C GLN A 202 -22.91 -17.80 0.44
N LEU A 203 -22.18 -16.68 0.47
CA LEU A 203 -20.74 -16.71 0.69
C LEU A 203 -20.39 -17.14 2.11
N PHE A 204 -21.04 -16.55 3.11
CA PHE A 204 -20.83 -16.91 4.50
C PHE A 204 -21.20 -18.37 4.77
N ALA A 205 -22.29 -18.86 4.17
CA ALA A 205 -22.68 -20.27 4.26
C ALA A 205 -21.61 -21.22 3.70
N ARG A 206 -20.92 -20.85 2.61
CA ARG A 206 -19.80 -21.63 2.06
C ARG A 206 -18.57 -21.56 2.97
N LEU A 207 -18.30 -20.40 3.58
CA LEU A 207 -17.20 -20.27 4.55
C LEU A 207 -17.46 -21.04 5.83
N ASP A 208 -18.72 -21.20 6.23
CA ASP A 208 -19.14 -21.87 7.47
C ASP A 208 -18.50 -23.25 7.64
N ALA A 209 -18.49 -24.05 6.56
CA ALA A 209 -17.91 -25.39 6.54
C ALA A 209 -16.37 -25.40 6.68
N HIS A 210 -15.71 -24.26 6.49
CA HIS A 210 -14.25 -24.13 6.44
C HIS A 210 -13.68 -23.19 7.51
N CYS A 211 -14.49 -22.66 8.43
CA CYS A 211 -14.08 -21.68 9.45
C CYS A 211 -12.87 -22.09 10.27
N ALA A 212 -12.78 -23.37 10.66
CA ALA A 212 -11.69 -23.88 11.49
C ALA A 212 -10.30 -23.72 10.85
N ARG A 213 -10.25 -23.57 9.52
CA ARG A 213 -9.03 -23.38 8.74
C ARG A 213 -8.71 -21.90 8.48
N ILE A 214 -9.65 -20.98 8.70
CA ILE A 214 -9.43 -19.55 8.47
C ILE A 214 -8.46 -19.02 9.53
N ARG A 215 -7.34 -18.47 9.06
CA ARG A 215 -6.30 -17.83 9.88
C ARG A 215 -6.30 -16.33 9.72
N SER A 216 -6.65 -15.85 8.53
CA SER A 216 -6.74 -14.41 8.25
C SER A 216 -8.04 -14.11 7.53
N LEU A 217 -8.79 -13.14 8.06
CA LEU A 217 -10.04 -12.66 7.49
C LEU A 217 -9.98 -11.14 7.37
N THR A 218 -10.21 -10.64 6.16
CA THR A 218 -10.36 -9.21 5.90
C THR A 218 -11.70 -8.94 5.25
N LEU A 219 -12.49 -8.05 5.86
CA LEU A 219 -13.76 -7.58 5.33
C LEU A 219 -13.62 -6.08 5.03
N PHE A 220 -13.96 -5.65 3.82
CA PHE A 220 -13.99 -4.24 3.42
C PHE A 220 -15.43 -3.80 3.13
N GLY A 221 -15.75 -2.53 3.36
CA GLY A 221 -17.02 -1.91 3.01
C GLY A 221 -18.14 -2.20 4.02
N ASP A 222 -19.38 -1.90 3.69
CA ASP A 222 -20.49 -2.01 4.64
C ASP A 222 -21.07 -3.42 4.65
N LEU A 223 -21.00 -4.08 5.81
CA LEU A 223 -21.69 -5.34 6.03
C LEU A 223 -23.20 -5.04 6.12
N PRO A 224 -24.07 -5.52 5.22
CA PRO A 224 -25.49 -5.28 5.33
C PRO A 224 -26.07 -6.01 6.55
N ALA A 225 -27.10 -5.43 7.18
CA ALA A 225 -27.80 -6.02 8.31
C ALA A 225 -28.18 -7.49 8.15
N ALA A 226 -28.54 -7.90 6.94
CA ALA A 226 -28.93 -9.29 6.64
C ALA A 226 -27.75 -10.26 6.75
N ALA A 227 -26.52 -9.81 6.51
CA ALA A 227 -25.32 -10.63 6.64
C ALA A 227 -24.85 -10.76 8.08
N THR A 228 -25.27 -9.85 8.99
CA THR A 228 -24.85 -9.83 10.39
C THR A 228 -25.05 -11.18 11.06
N PRO A 229 -26.25 -11.82 11.08
CA PRO A 229 -26.45 -13.13 11.73
C PRO A 229 -25.56 -14.25 11.18
N SER A 230 -25.15 -14.16 9.91
CA SER A 230 -24.23 -15.13 9.31
C SER A 230 -22.80 -14.89 9.80
N PHE A 231 -22.42 -13.65 9.99
CA PHE A 231 -21.13 -13.29 10.56
C PHE A 231 -21.04 -13.61 12.06
N GLU A 232 -22.13 -13.45 12.83
CA GLU A 232 -22.19 -13.87 14.24
C GLU A 232 -21.88 -15.36 14.38
N ARG A 233 -22.57 -16.19 13.58
CA ARG A 233 -22.36 -17.65 13.53
C ARG A 233 -20.95 -18.02 13.09
N LEU A 234 -20.35 -17.20 12.20
CA LEU A 234 -18.98 -17.37 11.77
C LEU A 234 -18.02 -17.11 12.95
N GLY A 235 -18.23 -16.03 13.70
CA GLY A 235 -17.42 -15.62 14.84
C GLY A 235 -17.22 -16.74 15.86
N GLU A 236 -18.30 -17.44 16.21
CA GLU A 236 -18.26 -18.59 17.14
C GLU A 236 -17.41 -19.76 16.64
N LYS A 237 -17.23 -19.89 15.32
CA LYS A 237 -16.48 -20.98 14.67
C LYS A 237 -15.06 -20.58 14.28
N LEU A 238 -14.72 -19.30 14.35
CA LEU A 238 -13.40 -18.74 14.01
C LEU A 238 -12.36 -18.91 15.13
N LEU A 239 -12.42 -20.02 15.88
CA LEU A 239 -11.49 -20.35 16.98
C LEU A 239 -10.01 -20.40 16.56
N GLY A 240 -9.77 -20.54 15.25
CA GLY A 240 -8.45 -20.57 14.66
C GLY A 240 -7.94 -19.24 14.12
N LEU A 241 -8.72 -18.16 14.22
CA LEU A 241 -8.39 -16.89 13.57
C LEU A 241 -7.22 -16.20 14.28
N GLU A 242 -6.23 -15.78 13.49
CA GLU A 242 -4.99 -15.16 13.94
C GLU A 242 -4.92 -13.68 13.59
N VAL A 243 -5.47 -13.32 12.42
CA VAL A 243 -5.50 -11.96 11.88
C VAL A 243 -6.92 -11.58 11.47
N LEU A 244 -7.43 -10.46 12.00
CA LEU A 244 -8.76 -9.93 11.65
C LEU A 244 -8.65 -8.47 11.18
N SER A 245 -9.12 -8.20 9.97
CA SER A 245 -9.19 -6.83 9.46
C SER A 245 -10.64 -6.49 9.10
N LEU A 246 -11.20 -5.48 9.75
CA LEU A 246 -12.54 -4.97 9.57
C LEU A 246 -12.43 -3.54 9.08
N LEU A 247 -12.54 -3.36 7.76
CA LEU A 247 -12.51 -2.07 7.09
C LEU A 247 -13.95 -1.69 6.74
N ILE A 248 -14.82 -1.72 7.76
CA ILE A 248 -16.27 -1.56 7.69
C ILE A 248 -16.69 -0.38 8.59
N HIS A 249 -17.73 0.35 8.21
CA HIS A 249 -18.23 1.46 9.03
C HIS A 249 -18.89 0.93 10.33
N PRO A 250 -18.54 1.47 11.52
CA PRO A 250 -18.93 0.91 12.81
C PRO A 250 -20.38 1.19 13.20
N GLU A 251 -21.05 2.17 12.58
CA GLU A 251 -22.34 2.69 13.07
C GLU A 251 -23.48 1.66 13.06
N ASP A 252 -23.36 0.57 12.32
CA ASP A 252 -24.53 -0.24 12.04
C ASP A 252 -24.59 -1.60 12.76
N TYR A 253 -23.49 -2.22 13.21
CA TYR A 253 -23.58 -3.61 13.72
C TYR A 253 -22.58 -4.00 14.82
N PRO A 254 -23.07 -4.48 16.00
CA PRO A 254 -22.22 -5.27 16.88
C PRO A 254 -21.79 -6.56 16.15
N ILE A 255 -20.54 -6.95 16.35
CA ILE A 255 -19.94 -8.19 15.90
C ILE A 255 -19.83 -9.12 17.11
N PRO A 256 -20.88 -9.90 17.43
CA PRO A 256 -20.77 -10.88 18.49
C PRO A 256 -19.79 -12.00 18.13
N GLY A 257 -19.20 -12.59 19.17
CA GLY A 257 -18.27 -13.70 19.05
C GLY A 257 -16.80 -13.31 18.98
N LEU A 258 -16.47 -12.02 18.86
CA LEU A 258 -15.08 -11.53 18.89
C LEU A 258 -14.29 -11.95 20.14
N GLN A 259 -14.98 -12.08 21.28
CA GLN A 259 -14.42 -12.56 22.54
C GLN A 259 -13.93 -14.01 22.49
N THR A 260 -14.41 -14.81 21.52
CA THR A 260 -14.05 -16.23 21.38
C THR A 260 -12.79 -16.46 20.55
N LEU A 261 -12.22 -15.40 19.97
CA LEU A 261 -11.07 -15.47 19.06
C LEU A 261 -9.74 -15.63 19.81
N LEU A 262 -9.57 -16.72 20.56
CA LEU A 262 -8.43 -17.01 21.44
C LEU A 262 -7.07 -17.25 20.74
N LYS A 263 -6.94 -16.96 19.45
CA LYS A 263 -5.65 -16.96 18.72
C LYS A 263 -5.35 -15.64 18.02
N LEU A 264 -6.26 -14.67 18.13
CA LEU A 264 -6.15 -13.36 17.51
C LEU A 264 -4.99 -12.59 18.12
N HIS A 265 -3.94 -12.38 17.33
CA HIS A 265 -2.78 -11.61 17.76
C HIS A 265 -2.58 -10.32 16.95
N LYS A 266 -3.25 -10.20 15.79
CA LYS A 266 -3.25 -9.01 14.96
C LYS A 266 -4.67 -8.60 14.59
N PHE A 267 -4.97 -7.31 14.69
CA PHE A 267 -6.20 -6.79 14.08
C PHE A 267 -6.04 -5.40 13.45
N ASP A 268 -6.99 -5.07 12.57
CA ASP A 268 -7.12 -3.78 11.89
C ASP A 268 -8.60 -3.38 11.84
N MET A 269 -9.05 -2.42 12.64
CA MET A 269 -10.49 -2.09 12.76
C MET A 269 -10.74 -0.67 13.29
N PRO A 270 -11.96 -0.10 13.12
CA PRO A 270 -12.33 1.15 13.76
C PRO A 270 -12.21 1.01 15.29
N ALA A 271 -11.67 2.03 15.95
CA ALA A 271 -11.54 2.03 17.40
C ALA A 271 -12.90 1.93 18.11
N GLU A 272 -13.97 2.42 17.47
CA GLU A 272 -15.33 2.37 17.98
C GLU A 272 -15.81 0.93 18.16
N ILE A 273 -15.34 -0.03 17.35
CA ILE A 273 -15.69 -1.45 17.52
C ILE A 273 -15.22 -1.94 18.90
N LEU A 274 -14.08 -1.46 19.39
CA LEU A 274 -13.53 -1.89 20.68
C LEU A 274 -14.30 -1.35 21.89
N ARG A 275 -15.15 -0.34 21.70
CA ARG A 275 -16.05 0.15 22.77
C ARG A 275 -17.19 -0.82 23.04
N TYR A 276 -17.64 -1.52 22.01
CA TYR A 276 -18.79 -2.42 22.08
C TYR A 276 -18.38 -3.89 22.26
N HIS A 277 -17.11 -4.21 22.06
CA HIS A 277 -16.64 -5.60 22.05
C HIS A 277 -15.45 -5.79 22.98
N THR A 278 -15.53 -6.86 23.78
CA THR A 278 -14.39 -7.36 24.52
C THR A 278 -13.60 -8.30 23.62
N LEU A 279 -12.37 -7.90 23.28
CA LEU A 279 -11.43 -8.82 22.67
C LEU A 279 -10.62 -9.54 23.75
N PRO A 280 -10.09 -10.74 23.46
CA PRO A 280 -9.01 -11.34 24.26
C PRO A 280 -7.72 -10.51 24.10
N PHE A 281 -7.69 -9.32 24.70
CA PHE A 281 -6.66 -8.32 24.47
C PHE A 281 -5.24 -8.75 24.88
N SER A 282 -5.12 -9.71 25.79
CA SER A 282 -3.84 -10.19 26.31
C SER A 282 -2.96 -10.88 25.27
N GLN A 283 -3.49 -11.36 24.16
CA GLN A 283 -2.71 -12.01 23.09
C GLN A 283 -2.44 -11.08 21.89
N VAL A 284 -3.05 -9.89 21.87
CA VAL A 284 -2.88 -8.96 20.77
C VAL A 284 -1.50 -8.32 20.86
N THR A 285 -0.73 -8.48 19.80
CA THR A 285 0.62 -7.93 19.65
C THR A 285 0.68 -6.82 18.61
N THR A 286 -0.26 -6.80 17.67
CA THR A 286 -0.35 -5.80 16.60
C THR A 286 -1.77 -5.26 16.49
N ALA A 287 -1.93 -3.95 16.59
CA ALA A 287 -3.23 -3.29 16.40
C ALA A 287 -3.09 -2.15 15.39
N HIS A 288 -3.98 -2.13 14.40
CA HIS A 288 -4.20 -1.00 13.53
C HIS A 288 -5.59 -0.46 13.83
N LEU A 289 -5.64 0.79 14.28
CA LEU A 289 -6.87 1.45 14.67
C LEU A 289 -7.07 2.67 13.79
N TRP A 290 -8.28 2.81 13.27
CA TRP A 290 -8.73 4.00 12.57
C TRP A 290 -9.90 4.62 13.32
N ASN A 291 -10.12 5.93 13.13
CA ASN A 291 -11.13 6.70 13.85
C ASN A 291 -11.01 6.59 15.38
N VAL A 292 -9.79 6.65 15.90
CA VAL A 292 -9.56 6.59 17.35
C VAL A 292 -10.07 7.87 17.99
N ASP A 293 -11.07 7.74 18.84
CA ASP A 293 -11.68 8.83 19.60
C ASP A 293 -11.67 8.57 21.12
N ASP A 294 -11.10 7.43 21.56
CA ASP A 294 -10.86 7.11 22.97
C ASP A 294 -9.57 6.28 23.14
N VAL A 295 -8.61 6.87 23.84
CA VAL A 295 -7.28 6.29 24.10
C VAL A 295 -7.34 5.15 25.12
N THR A 296 -8.38 5.08 25.95
CA THR A 296 -8.51 4.03 26.98
C THR A 296 -8.65 2.64 26.39
N VAL A 297 -9.13 2.54 25.15
CA VAL A 297 -9.16 1.30 24.39
C VAL A 297 -7.75 0.72 24.22
N ILE A 298 -6.76 1.57 23.98
CA ILE A 298 -5.36 1.17 23.79
C ILE A 298 -4.77 0.63 25.10
N LEU A 299 -5.18 1.18 26.25
CA LEU A 299 -4.77 0.70 27.58
C LEU A 299 -5.20 -0.75 27.85
N SER A 300 -6.21 -1.23 27.15
CA SER A 300 -6.68 -2.60 27.28
C SER A 300 -5.75 -3.62 26.61
N LEU A 301 -4.71 -3.19 25.88
CA LEU A 301 -3.79 -4.01 25.08
C LEU A 301 -2.39 -4.15 25.76
N PRO A 302 -2.21 -4.98 26.80
CA PRO A 302 -0.99 -5.00 27.60
C PRO A 302 0.25 -5.55 26.87
N ASN A 303 0.05 -6.39 25.84
CA ASN A 303 1.12 -7.08 25.11
C ASN A 303 1.37 -6.50 23.72
N LEU A 304 0.96 -5.25 23.51
CA LEU A 304 1.07 -4.57 22.22
C LEU A 304 2.53 -4.25 21.89
N HIS A 305 3.00 -4.75 20.75
CA HIS A 305 4.34 -4.51 20.21
C HIS A 305 4.31 -3.51 19.06
N THR A 306 3.25 -3.55 18.26
CA THR A 306 3.03 -2.66 17.11
C THR A 306 1.67 -2.00 17.21
N LEU A 307 1.64 -0.67 17.11
CA LEU A 307 0.44 0.13 17.13
C LEU A 307 0.43 1.09 15.95
N SER A 308 -0.66 1.08 15.18
CA SER A 308 -0.92 2.05 14.12
C SER A 308 -2.20 2.78 14.44
N LEU A 309 -2.17 4.12 14.42
CA LEU A 309 -3.30 4.97 14.71
C LEU A 309 -3.54 5.89 13.51
N ILE A 310 -4.74 5.86 12.96
CA ILE A 310 -5.20 6.72 11.87
C ILE A 310 -6.33 7.60 12.40
N PHE A 311 -6.11 8.90 12.41
CA PHE A 311 -7.03 9.88 13.00
C PHE A 311 -7.81 10.63 11.93
N THR A 312 -9.11 10.73 12.14
CA THR A 312 -10.03 11.42 11.23
C THR A 312 -10.68 12.66 11.84
N ILE A 313 -10.77 12.73 13.18
CA ILE A 313 -11.47 13.81 13.90
C ILE A 313 -10.66 14.20 15.15
N GLU A 314 -10.89 15.42 15.66
CA GLU A 314 -10.42 15.84 16.98
C GLU A 314 -10.99 14.92 18.06
N ILE A 315 -10.10 14.36 18.87
CA ILE A 315 -10.45 13.52 20.01
C ILE A 315 -10.94 14.47 21.14
N PRO A 316 -11.78 14.02 22.08
CA PRO A 316 -12.02 14.77 23.31
C PRO A 316 -10.86 14.56 24.30
N ARG A 317 -10.30 15.65 24.84
CA ARG A 317 -9.21 15.62 25.83
C ARG A 317 -9.57 14.81 27.08
N VAL A 318 -9.24 13.53 27.09
CA VAL A 318 -9.28 12.69 28.29
C VAL A 318 -7.85 12.41 28.74
N ARG A 319 -7.49 12.91 29.93
CA ARG A 319 -6.14 12.76 30.50
C ARG A 319 -6.03 11.42 31.22
N HIS A 320 -5.48 10.42 30.53
CA HIS A 320 -5.09 9.16 31.15
C HIS A 320 -3.62 8.87 30.83
N ASP A 321 -2.77 8.86 31.86
CA ASP A 321 -1.37 8.49 31.68
C ASP A 321 -1.29 7.00 31.33
N ALA A 322 -0.91 6.74 30.08
CA ALA A 322 -0.88 5.44 29.45
C ALA A 322 0.55 4.99 29.26
N VAL A 323 0.95 3.90 29.91
CA VAL A 323 2.27 3.28 29.71
C VAL A 323 2.10 2.01 28.88
N LEU A 324 2.71 1.98 27.70
CA LEU A 324 2.78 0.79 26.85
C LEU A 324 4.22 0.24 26.88
N PRO A 325 4.57 -0.61 27.86
CA PRO A 325 5.95 -0.99 28.13
C PRO A 325 6.59 -1.83 27.04
N ASN A 326 5.77 -2.57 26.27
CA ASN A 326 6.23 -3.50 25.23
C ASN A 326 6.15 -2.91 23.82
N LEU A 327 5.67 -1.66 23.67
CA LEU A 327 5.45 -1.08 22.36
C LEU A 327 6.79 -0.73 21.70
N THR A 328 7.11 -1.45 20.62
CA THR A 328 8.36 -1.29 19.87
C THR A 328 8.20 -0.48 18.59
N ALA A 329 7.00 -0.47 18.01
CA ALA A 329 6.69 0.27 16.79
C ALA A 329 5.38 1.05 16.92
N LEU A 330 5.43 2.35 16.61
CA LEU A 330 4.30 3.27 16.63
C LEU A 330 4.18 3.97 15.28
N TYR A 331 3.01 3.86 14.65
CA TYR A 331 2.67 4.50 13.39
C TYR A 331 1.51 5.46 13.64
N LEU A 332 1.69 6.73 13.32
CA LEU A 332 0.71 7.79 13.52
C LEU A 332 0.40 8.42 12.17
N GLU A 333 -0.88 8.54 11.85
CA GLU A 333 -1.34 9.11 10.57
C GLU A 333 -2.55 10.03 10.80
N GLY A 334 -2.43 11.30 10.38
CA GLY A 334 -3.53 12.28 10.41
C GLY A 334 -3.82 12.91 11.78
N GLY A 335 -4.85 13.77 11.81
CA GLY A 335 -5.48 14.33 13.00
C GLY A 335 -4.62 15.20 13.94
N SER A 336 -5.13 15.38 15.17
CA SER A 336 -4.47 16.13 16.24
C SER A 336 -3.81 15.15 17.21
N LEU A 337 -2.47 15.18 17.28
CA LEU A 337 -1.71 14.21 18.07
C LEU A 337 -1.62 14.55 19.56
N ASP A 338 -1.90 15.80 19.95
CA ASP A 338 -1.86 16.29 21.34
C ASP A 338 -2.48 15.32 22.31
N GLU A 339 -3.67 14.83 22.01
CA GLU A 339 -4.47 14.14 23.01
C GLU A 339 -3.91 12.77 23.37
N ILE A 340 -3.36 12.08 22.37
CA ILE A 340 -2.78 10.76 22.57
C ILE A 340 -1.33 10.89 23.01
N LEU A 341 -0.56 11.75 22.32
CA LEU A 341 0.85 11.87 22.63
C LEU A 341 1.11 12.54 23.96
N ASP A 342 0.21 13.35 24.52
CA ASP A 342 0.38 13.86 25.89
C ASP A 342 0.19 12.76 26.94
N CYS A 343 -0.65 11.78 26.64
CA CYS A 343 -1.04 10.70 27.53
C CYS A 343 -0.11 9.48 27.43
N LEU A 344 0.55 9.26 26.29
CA LEU A 344 1.26 8.02 26.02
C LEU A 344 2.73 8.03 26.50
N THR A 345 3.20 6.93 27.07
CA THR A 345 4.60 6.70 27.43
C THR A 345 5.04 5.33 26.92
N THR A 346 6.08 5.29 26.09
CA THR A 346 6.48 4.09 25.33
C THR A 346 7.97 3.79 25.49
N PRO A 347 8.41 3.26 26.66
CA PRO A 347 9.83 3.16 26.98
C PRO A 347 10.62 2.20 26.08
N ALA A 348 9.95 1.22 25.45
CA ALA A 348 10.58 0.28 24.52
C ALA A 348 10.50 0.70 23.04
N LEU A 349 10.06 1.92 22.72
CA LEU A 349 9.83 2.33 21.35
C LEU A 349 11.14 2.40 20.54
N THR A 350 11.22 1.63 19.46
CA THR A 350 12.38 1.58 18.56
C THR A 350 12.08 2.14 17.17
N THR A 351 10.81 2.11 16.75
CA THR A 351 10.37 2.58 15.44
C THR A 351 9.21 3.54 15.60
N LEU A 352 9.35 4.74 15.04
CA LEU A 352 8.32 5.76 14.99
C LEU A 352 8.09 6.18 13.54
N LYS A 353 6.83 6.07 13.07
CA LYS A 353 6.39 6.68 11.82
C LYS A 353 5.32 7.71 12.12
N VAL A 354 5.47 8.88 11.51
CA VAL A 354 4.55 10.00 11.67
C VAL A 354 4.19 10.50 10.28
N SER A 355 2.90 10.53 9.98
CA SER A 355 2.38 10.87 8.66
C SER A 355 1.27 11.91 8.72
N ASN A 356 1.23 12.85 7.77
CA ASN A 356 0.13 13.81 7.60
C ASN A 356 -0.20 14.62 8.88
N MET A 357 0.82 15.19 9.51
CA MET A 357 0.64 15.98 10.75
C MET A 357 0.28 17.45 10.55
N GLY A 358 0.13 17.92 9.31
CA GLY A 358 -0.02 19.34 9.02
C GLY A 358 1.19 20.19 9.48
N VAL A 359 1.00 21.52 9.50
CA VAL A 359 2.10 22.51 9.59
C VAL A 359 2.30 23.13 10.99
N ALA A 360 1.45 22.80 11.97
CA ALA A 360 1.48 23.50 13.25
C ALA A 360 2.73 23.13 14.09
N ARG A 361 3.62 24.11 14.32
CA ARG A 361 4.80 23.99 15.20
C ARG A 361 4.49 23.37 16.56
N GLU A 362 3.31 23.68 17.11
CA GLU A 362 2.82 23.14 18.39
C GLU A 362 2.80 21.60 18.40
N ARG A 363 2.45 20.97 17.27
CA ARG A 363 2.40 19.49 17.13
C ARG A 363 3.78 18.85 17.23
N LEU A 364 4.83 19.54 16.77
CA LEU A 364 6.20 19.07 16.90
C LEU A 364 6.65 19.11 18.37
N GLU A 365 6.28 20.14 19.12
CA GLU A 365 6.64 20.23 20.54
C GLU A 365 5.92 19.16 21.39
N ILE A 366 4.67 18.84 21.06
CA ILE A 366 3.95 17.70 21.66
C ILE A 366 4.69 16.39 21.38
N LEU A 367 5.03 16.14 20.11
CA LEU A 367 5.78 14.95 19.73
C LEU A 367 7.13 14.88 20.46
N TRP A 368 7.79 16.03 20.62
CA TRP A 368 9.03 16.11 21.39
C TRP A 368 8.83 15.80 22.87
N ALA A 369 7.79 16.35 23.50
CA ALA A 369 7.46 16.08 24.88
C ALA A 369 7.20 14.58 25.10
N PHE A 370 6.47 13.94 24.19
CA PHE A 370 6.27 12.49 24.17
C PHE A 370 7.59 11.71 24.09
N LEU A 371 8.48 12.09 23.18
CA LEU A 371 9.77 11.44 22.98
C LEU A 371 10.67 11.54 24.22
N VAL A 372 10.77 12.74 24.81
CA VAL A 372 11.54 12.98 26.03
C VAL A 372 10.96 12.23 27.22
N ARG A 373 9.62 12.23 27.37
CA ARG A 373 8.94 11.50 28.45
C ARG A 373 9.11 10.00 28.31
N SER A 374 9.05 9.47 27.09
CA SER A 374 9.20 8.03 26.84
C SER A 374 10.62 7.53 27.04
N GLN A 375 11.66 8.38 26.92
CA GLN A 375 13.07 7.99 27.04
C GLN A 375 13.43 6.75 26.19
N CYS A 376 12.84 6.64 25.02
CA CYS A 376 12.87 5.41 24.24
C CYS A 376 14.16 5.24 23.42
N PRO A 377 14.64 4.00 23.20
CA PRO A 377 15.85 3.73 22.42
C PRO A 377 15.55 3.75 20.91
N LEU A 378 15.14 4.90 20.40
CA LEU A 378 14.63 5.04 19.04
C LEU A 378 15.72 4.74 17.99
N GLN A 379 15.44 3.79 17.09
CA GLN A 379 16.37 3.32 16.05
C GLN A 379 15.92 3.72 14.64
N SER A 380 14.62 3.87 14.40
CA SER A 380 14.06 4.24 13.11
C SER A 380 13.00 5.32 13.24
N ILE A 381 13.14 6.40 12.47
CA ILE A 381 12.15 7.47 12.36
C ILE A 381 11.76 7.64 10.90
N VAL A 382 10.46 7.72 10.65
CA VAL A 382 9.87 8.03 9.35
C VAL A 382 8.95 9.23 9.50
N PHE A 383 9.27 10.31 8.80
CA PHE A 383 8.36 11.45 8.61
C PHE A 383 7.79 11.38 7.21
N SER A 384 6.47 11.42 7.05
CA SER A 384 5.79 11.45 5.75
C SER A 384 4.80 12.60 5.74
N GLU A 385 4.83 13.50 4.75
CA GLU A 385 3.84 14.59 4.67
C GLU A 385 3.76 15.43 5.96
N CYS A 386 4.92 15.69 6.57
CA CYS A 386 5.04 16.43 7.82
C CYS A 386 5.83 17.72 7.59
N ALA A 387 5.35 18.86 8.10
CA ALA A 387 6.16 20.08 8.11
C ALA A 387 7.06 20.07 9.35
N VAL A 388 8.17 19.35 9.26
CA VAL A 388 9.21 19.37 10.29
C VAL A 388 10.07 20.63 10.09
N THR A 389 10.71 21.20 11.10
CA THR A 389 11.67 22.30 10.89
C THR A 389 13.11 21.78 10.97
N THR A 390 14.06 22.50 10.36
CA THR A 390 15.50 22.22 10.51
C THR A 390 15.90 22.14 11.99
N GLU A 391 15.43 23.08 12.83
CA GLU A 391 15.70 23.11 14.27
C GLU A 391 15.21 21.83 14.96
N TYR A 392 14.04 21.33 14.57
CA TYR A 392 13.47 20.12 15.14
C TYR A 392 14.28 18.87 14.81
N PHE A 393 14.74 18.74 13.55
CA PHE A 393 15.63 17.64 13.16
C PHE A 393 16.92 17.65 13.99
N LEU A 394 17.54 18.81 14.17
CA LEU A 394 18.76 18.93 14.96
C LEU A 394 18.53 18.53 16.42
N ARG A 395 17.37 18.90 17.01
CA ARG A 395 16.98 18.45 18.36
C ARG A 395 16.83 16.92 18.44
N ILE A 396 16.15 16.30 17.47
CA ILE A 396 16.05 14.83 17.39
C ILE A 396 17.45 14.19 17.31
N PHE A 397 18.32 14.72 16.45
CA PHE A 397 19.64 14.15 16.22
C PHE A 397 20.55 14.23 17.46
N GLN A 398 20.39 15.28 18.26
CA GLN A 398 21.09 15.44 19.53
C GLN A 398 20.60 14.47 20.60
N HIS A 399 19.30 14.17 20.62
CA HIS A 399 18.70 13.31 21.64
C HIS A 399 18.89 11.82 21.33
N PHE A 400 18.73 11.41 20.07
CA PHE A 400 18.73 10.00 19.68
C PHE A 400 20.03 9.60 18.98
N SER A 401 21.13 9.55 19.71
CA SER A 401 22.44 9.15 19.15
C SER A 401 22.46 7.73 18.55
N GLY A 402 21.55 6.83 18.98
CA GLY A 402 21.39 5.46 18.47
C GLY A 402 20.53 5.34 17.20
N LEU A 403 20.10 6.45 16.58
CA LEU A 403 19.26 6.39 15.39
C LEU A 403 20.02 5.78 14.20
N ARG A 404 19.45 4.73 13.60
CA ARG A 404 20.02 3.96 12.48
C ARG A 404 19.33 4.24 11.16
N SER A 405 18.05 4.58 11.20
CA SER A 405 17.21 4.81 10.04
C SER A 405 16.46 6.13 10.16
N LEU A 406 16.65 7.01 9.18
CA LEU A 406 15.91 8.25 9.02
C LEU A 406 15.32 8.30 7.62
N VAL A 407 13.99 8.34 7.53
CA VAL A 407 13.27 8.49 6.28
C VAL A 407 12.43 9.75 6.37
N VAL A 408 12.54 10.59 5.36
CA VAL A 408 11.73 11.81 5.23
C VAL A 408 11.09 11.80 3.84
N GLU A 409 9.78 11.69 3.81
CA GLU A 409 8.97 11.59 2.60
C GLU A 409 8.01 12.78 2.51
N ASP A 410 7.91 13.38 1.32
CA ASP A 410 6.83 14.31 0.95
C ASP A 410 6.69 15.51 1.90
N THR A 411 7.81 16.00 2.45
CA THR A 411 7.83 17.21 3.28
C THR A 411 7.87 18.46 2.40
N GLU A 412 7.32 19.57 2.89
CA GLU A 412 7.45 20.85 2.20
C GLU A 412 8.93 21.19 1.93
N SER A 413 9.21 21.66 0.70
CA SER A 413 10.55 21.71 0.07
C SER A 413 11.66 22.42 0.87
N GLU A 414 11.30 23.31 1.79
CA GLU A 414 12.26 24.19 2.47
C GLU A 414 12.84 23.66 3.80
N VAL A 415 12.39 22.49 4.24
CA VAL A 415 12.64 21.99 5.59
C VAL A 415 14.04 21.41 5.77
N ILE A 416 14.54 20.67 4.76
CA ILE A 416 15.82 19.97 4.82
C ILE A 416 16.83 20.77 4.03
N ARG A 417 17.59 21.61 4.74
CA ARG A 417 18.63 22.48 4.19
C ARG A 417 20.04 21.92 4.47
N ASP A 418 21.05 22.60 3.95
CA ASP A 418 22.46 22.23 4.09
C ASP A 418 22.88 22.07 5.56
N GLU A 419 22.26 22.79 6.49
CA GLU A 419 22.52 22.69 7.92
C GLU A 419 22.22 21.30 8.48
N VAL A 420 21.16 20.64 7.99
CA VAL A 420 20.81 19.27 8.41
C VAL A 420 21.90 18.30 7.94
N LEU A 421 22.35 18.42 6.71
CA LEU A 421 23.39 17.56 6.14
C LEU A 421 24.76 17.82 6.77
N ALA A 422 25.09 19.08 7.04
CA ALA A 422 26.30 19.47 7.77
C ALA A 422 26.31 18.81 9.16
N ALA A 423 25.18 18.84 9.88
CA ALA A 423 25.07 18.20 11.18
C ALA A 423 25.20 16.66 11.12
N LEU A 424 24.81 16.04 10.00
CA LEU A 424 25.00 14.61 9.75
C LEU A 424 26.40 14.24 9.24
N THR A 425 27.23 15.22 8.90
CA THR A 425 28.59 15.03 8.37
C THR A 425 29.56 14.69 9.50
N ARG A 426 30.36 13.63 9.34
CA ARG A 426 31.39 13.23 10.30
C ARG A 426 32.69 13.99 10.02
N GLU A 427 32.83 15.18 10.56
CA GLU A 427 34.09 15.93 10.43
C GLU A 427 35.12 15.48 11.47
N PRO A 428 36.35 15.11 11.07
CA PRO A 428 37.39 14.70 12.00
C PRO A 428 37.97 15.85 12.83
N ALA A 429 37.78 17.11 12.39
CA ALA A 429 38.37 18.29 13.00
C ALA A 429 37.48 18.95 14.07
N HIS A 430 36.18 18.61 14.11
CA HIS A 430 35.29 19.15 15.12
C HIS A 430 35.26 18.23 16.34
N THR A 431 35.65 18.77 17.49
CA THR A 431 35.58 18.10 18.80
C THR A 431 34.13 17.84 19.26
N GLY A 432 33.13 18.31 18.51
CA GLY A 432 31.74 17.97 18.74
C GLY A 432 31.47 16.49 18.44
N ALA A 433 30.75 15.81 19.33
CA ALA A 433 30.28 14.46 19.05
C ALA A 433 29.44 14.48 17.77
N ALA A 434 29.83 13.68 16.78
CA ALA A 434 29.09 13.57 15.53
C ALA A 434 27.64 13.18 15.83
N LEU A 435 26.67 13.92 15.25
CA LEU A 435 25.27 13.57 15.43
C LEU A 435 24.96 12.30 14.63
N LEU A 436 24.17 11.42 15.24
CA LEU A 436 23.78 10.13 14.67
C LEU A 436 24.97 9.30 14.15
N PRO A 437 25.90 8.89 15.03
CA PRO A 437 27.04 8.07 14.64
C PRO A 437 26.63 6.67 14.15
N GLU A 438 25.41 6.22 14.44
CA GLU A 438 24.91 4.90 14.00
C GLU A 438 24.05 4.93 12.73
N LEU A 439 23.76 6.11 12.16
CA LEU A 439 22.87 6.24 11.00
C LEU A 439 23.45 5.51 9.78
N SER A 440 22.72 4.48 9.33
CA SER A 440 23.05 3.58 8.22
C SER A 440 22.04 3.62 7.08
N HIS A 441 20.80 4.05 7.36
CA HIS A 441 19.75 4.22 6.37
C HIS A 441 19.28 5.68 6.39
N LEU A 442 19.44 6.35 5.26
CA LEU A 442 19.00 7.73 5.08
C LEU A 442 18.26 7.83 3.75
N ARG A 443 17.00 8.23 3.80
CA ARG A 443 16.16 8.32 2.62
C ARG A 443 15.39 9.64 2.62
N PHE A 444 15.55 10.38 1.54
CA PHE A 444 14.76 11.57 1.24
C PHE A 444 13.91 11.28 0.01
N VAL A 445 12.60 11.44 0.12
CA VAL A 445 11.64 11.21 -0.97
C VAL A 445 10.95 12.53 -1.28
N ARG A 446 11.02 12.92 -2.56
CA ARG A 446 10.59 14.24 -3.07
C ARG A 446 11.40 15.41 -2.51
N GLN A 447 11.05 16.61 -2.99
CA GLN A 447 11.83 17.86 -2.99
C GLN A 447 12.70 18.10 -1.74
N TRP A 448 13.92 18.61 -1.96
CA TRP A 448 14.85 18.99 -0.90
C TRP A 448 15.49 20.35 -1.16
N GLY A 449 15.73 21.10 -0.08
CA GLY A 449 16.34 22.43 -0.09
C GLY A 449 17.85 22.43 0.11
N PHE A 450 18.52 21.27 0.05
CA PHE A 450 19.96 21.17 0.22
C PHE A 450 20.71 21.10 -1.13
N SER A 451 21.94 21.58 -1.13
CA SER A 451 22.89 21.50 -2.22
C SER A 451 23.43 20.09 -2.40
N THR A 452 23.72 19.73 -3.65
CA THR A 452 24.36 18.44 -3.97
C THR A 452 25.75 18.33 -3.32
N ASP A 453 26.46 19.45 -3.15
CA ASP A 453 27.77 19.49 -2.50
C ASP A 453 27.69 19.15 -1.01
N ALA A 454 26.70 19.67 -0.29
CA ALA A 454 26.46 19.33 1.12
C ALA A 454 26.16 17.82 1.27
N LEU A 455 25.34 17.27 0.36
CA LEU A 455 25.06 15.84 0.32
C LEU A 455 26.33 15.02 0.09
N PHE A 456 27.11 15.31 -0.96
CA PHE A 456 28.32 14.56 -1.24
C PHE A 456 29.34 14.62 -0.10
N ARG A 457 29.49 15.78 0.55
CA ARG A 457 30.35 15.94 1.72
C ARG A 457 29.90 15.04 2.87
N MET A 458 28.60 15.04 3.16
CA MET A 458 28.01 14.18 4.20
C MET A 458 28.24 12.70 3.88
N LEU A 459 27.98 12.28 2.64
CA LEU A 459 28.20 10.89 2.22
C LEU A 459 29.67 10.47 2.32
N ALA A 460 30.57 11.28 1.77
CA ALA A 460 32.00 11.02 1.81
C ALA A 460 32.50 10.82 3.25
N SER A 461 32.02 11.65 4.20
CA SER A 461 32.40 11.55 5.60
C SER A 461 31.99 10.23 6.28
N ARG A 462 30.91 9.58 5.80
CA ARG A 462 30.36 8.35 6.39
C ARG A 462 30.95 7.07 5.79
N MET A 463 31.50 7.14 4.58
CA MET A 463 32.02 5.97 3.87
C MET A 463 33.40 5.49 4.32
N VAL A 464 34.17 6.30 5.06
CA VAL A 464 35.61 6.07 5.29
C VAL A 464 35.95 4.93 6.29
N ARG A 465 34.98 4.19 6.87
CA ARG A 465 35.23 3.35 8.06
C ARG A 465 34.86 1.86 8.01
N ARG A 466 35.28 1.11 6.99
CA ARG A 466 35.30 -0.37 7.10
C ARG A 466 36.62 -1.08 6.75
N GLY A 467 37.66 -0.35 6.34
CA GLY A 467 38.89 -0.97 5.83
C GLY A 467 40.14 -0.88 6.71
N SER A 468 40.16 -0.09 7.79
CA SER A 468 41.42 0.32 8.42
C SER A 468 41.80 -0.37 9.74
N ASP A 469 41.12 -1.45 10.14
CA ASP A 469 41.64 -2.30 11.23
C ASP A 469 42.77 -3.25 10.76
N VAL A 470 43.17 -3.19 9.50
CA VAL A 470 44.46 -3.74 9.05
C VAL A 470 45.56 -2.73 9.38
N GLN A 471 46.06 -2.79 10.60
CA GLN A 471 47.27 -2.08 11.02
C GLN A 471 48.41 -2.40 10.05
N GLY A 472 48.94 -1.40 9.33
CA GLY A 472 50.23 -1.60 8.65
C GLY A 472 50.60 -0.72 7.46
N VAL A 473 49.74 0.14 6.93
CA VAL A 473 50.12 1.00 5.78
C VAL A 473 49.78 2.45 6.06
N GLN A 474 50.83 3.28 6.19
CA GLN A 474 50.73 4.73 6.11
C GLN A 474 50.19 5.09 4.71
N GLY A 475 48.90 5.38 4.62
CA GLY A 475 48.24 5.90 3.42
C GLY A 475 48.30 7.44 3.35
N PRO A 476 48.27 8.02 2.14
CA PRO A 476 48.67 9.40 1.86
C PRO A 476 47.61 10.44 2.26
N ALA A 477 48.05 11.71 2.27
CA ALA A 477 47.30 12.91 2.60
C ALA A 477 45.92 13.00 1.91
N ALA A 478 44.96 13.60 2.64
CA ALA A 478 43.57 13.84 2.27
C ALA A 478 43.36 14.05 0.76
N ALA A 479 42.67 13.11 0.11
CA ALA A 479 42.25 13.24 -1.26
C ALA A 479 41.30 14.43 -1.40
N THR A 480 41.70 15.42 -2.18
CA THR A 480 40.82 16.46 -2.71
C THR A 480 39.73 15.80 -3.54
N VAL A 481 38.46 16.00 -3.16
CA VAL A 481 37.31 15.53 -3.93
C VAL A 481 37.34 16.25 -5.29
N PRO A 482 37.41 15.52 -6.42
CA PRO A 482 37.41 16.16 -7.74
C PRO A 482 36.01 16.71 -8.03
N HIS A 483 35.94 18.01 -8.32
CA HIS A 483 34.77 18.64 -8.93
C HIS A 483 34.61 18.10 -10.37
N SER A 484 33.93 16.98 -10.57
CA SER A 484 33.61 16.49 -11.92
C SER A 484 32.24 15.84 -12.01
N ASN A 485 31.37 16.46 -12.80
CA ASN A 485 30.20 15.92 -13.52
C ASN A 485 29.47 14.72 -12.89
N GLY A 486 28.73 14.96 -11.80
CA GLY A 486 27.39 14.42 -11.48
C GLY A 486 27.09 12.91 -11.55
N ILE A 487 28.03 12.02 -11.89
CA ILE A 487 27.77 10.59 -12.05
C ILE A 487 28.23 9.85 -10.80
N ILE A 488 27.27 9.24 -10.09
CA ILE A 488 27.50 8.46 -8.87
C ILE A 488 28.04 7.07 -9.24
N PRO A 489 29.22 6.64 -8.76
CA PRO A 489 29.67 5.27 -8.91
C PRO A 489 28.70 4.27 -8.24
N PRO A 490 28.29 3.17 -8.90
CA PRO A 490 27.34 2.19 -8.35
C PRO A 490 27.76 1.57 -7.01
N ALA A 491 29.07 1.47 -6.75
CA ALA A 491 29.59 0.98 -5.48
C ALA A 491 29.31 1.93 -4.29
N LEU A 492 29.08 3.23 -4.53
CA LEU A 492 28.72 4.19 -3.49
C LEU A 492 27.26 4.01 -3.02
N LEU A 493 26.38 3.50 -3.88
CA LEU A 493 24.95 3.31 -3.58
C LEU A 493 24.64 2.04 -2.75
N GLN A 494 25.60 1.12 -2.58
CA GLN A 494 25.36 -0.16 -1.91
C GLN A 494 25.67 -0.15 -0.40
N GLN A 495 26.39 0.85 0.12
CA GLN A 495 26.82 0.88 1.53
C GLN A 495 25.95 1.75 2.43
N VAL A 496 25.22 2.70 1.83
CA VAL A 496 24.13 3.44 2.46
C VAL A 496 22.95 3.23 1.52
N ASP A 497 21.86 2.63 2.00
CA ASP A 497 20.63 2.44 1.20
C ASP A 497 19.98 3.81 0.99
N ILE A 498 20.52 4.58 0.05
CA ILE A 498 20.03 5.90 -0.32
C ILE A 498 19.25 5.76 -1.60
N VAL A 499 17.93 5.84 -1.46
CA VAL A 499 17.01 5.79 -2.58
C VAL A 499 16.50 7.20 -2.84
N PHE A 500 17.01 7.82 -3.89
CA PHE A 500 16.49 9.07 -4.41
C PHE A 500 15.42 8.76 -5.46
N LEU A 501 14.17 9.07 -5.15
CA LEU A 501 13.10 9.10 -6.14
C LEU A 501 12.83 10.57 -6.46
N ALA A 502 13.48 11.07 -7.50
CA ALA A 502 13.19 12.39 -8.02
C ALA A 502 11.76 12.40 -8.60
N GLY A 503 10.89 13.22 -8.02
CA GLY A 503 9.69 13.70 -8.70
C GLY A 503 10.10 14.61 -9.87
N VAL A 504 9.30 14.60 -10.93
CA VAL A 504 9.53 15.39 -12.15
C VAL A 504 9.70 16.89 -11.81
N VAL A 505 10.67 17.51 -12.50
CA VAL A 505 11.09 18.93 -12.63
C VAL A 505 10.19 20.01 -11.98
N PRO A 506 10.76 21.09 -11.37
CA PRO A 506 10.00 22.15 -10.69
C PRO A 506 9.02 22.90 -11.59
N GLU A 507 7.92 23.31 -10.98
CA GLU A 507 6.77 24.07 -11.51
C GLU A 507 7.07 25.56 -11.77
N GLU A 508 8.31 25.91 -12.12
CA GLU A 508 8.72 27.32 -12.26
C GLU A 508 8.29 28.00 -13.58
N ASP A 509 7.67 27.28 -14.51
CA ASP A 509 7.21 27.81 -15.80
C ASP A 509 5.67 27.97 -15.92
N LEU A 510 4.91 27.88 -14.82
CA LEU A 510 3.47 28.17 -14.83
C LEU A 510 3.17 29.61 -14.33
N PRO A 511 2.29 30.37 -15.01
CA PRO A 511 1.96 31.73 -14.59
C PRO A 511 1.20 31.72 -13.27
N ARG A 512 1.72 32.43 -12.28
CA ARG A 512 1.08 32.66 -10.98
C ARG A 512 -0.21 33.46 -11.16
N PHE A 513 -1.34 32.90 -10.73
CA PHE A 513 -2.60 33.64 -10.63
C PHE A 513 -2.61 34.51 -9.36
N GLU A 514 -2.87 35.80 -9.54
CA GLU A 514 -3.15 36.73 -8.44
C GLU A 514 -4.48 36.37 -7.76
N THR A 515 -4.42 36.23 -6.44
CA THR A 515 -5.59 36.10 -5.56
C THR A 515 -6.35 37.42 -5.49
N LEU A 516 -7.61 37.42 -5.92
CA LEU A 516 -8.59 38.48 -5.64
C LEU A 516 -9.12 38.33 -4.21
N GLU A 517 -8.51 39.07 -3.28
CA GLU A 517 -9.14 39.43 -2.01
C GLU A 517 -10.20 40.51 -2.26
N GLY A 518 -11.44 40.26 -1.82
CA GLY A 518 -12.45 41.30 -1.75
C GLY A 518 -13.87 40.76 -1.71
N LEU A 519 -14.36 40.49 -0.49
CA LEU A 519 -15.68 40.94 0.01
C LEU A 519 -16.03 40.20 1.31
N SER A 520 -15.76 40.87 2.42
CA SER A 520 -16.42 40.62 3.70
C SER A 520 -17.83 41.23 3.69
N ALA A 521 -18.87 40.46 3.99
CA ALA A 521 -20.05 40.95 4.71
C ALA A 521 -20.91 39.81 5.27
N SER A 522 -21.30 40.00 6.53
CA SER A 522 -22.15 39.18 7.40
C SER A 522 -23.45 38.65 6.78
N ARG A 523 -23.87 37.46 7.21
CA ARG A 523 -25.18 37.23 7.88
C ARG A 523 -25.30 35.80 8.43
N SER A 524 -25.99 35.73 9.56
CA SER A 524 -26.21 34.57 10.44
C SER A 524 -27.58 33.91 10.23
N TYR A 525 -27.60 32.57 10.39
CA TYR A 525 -28.72 31.61 10.66
C TYR A 525 -29.63 31.13 9.50
N PRO A 526 -30.33 29.98 9.61
CA PRO A 526 -30.04 28.69 10.28
C PRO A 526 -30.32 27.42 9.39
N VAL A 527 -29.98 26.24 9.94
CA VAL A 527 -30.39 24.83 9.67
C VAL A 527 -31.45 24.53 8.56
N SER A 528 -31.05 23.71 7.57
CA SER A 528 -31.68 22.58 6.78
C SER A 528 -33.24 22.44 6.65
N PRO A 529 -33.85 21.77 5.62
CA PRO A 529 -33.28 20.74 4.72
C PRO A 529 -33.83 20.62 3.25
N PHE A 530 -33.19 19.72 2.47
CA PHE A 530 -33.61 19.07 1.20
C PHE A 530 -34.14 19.91 0.02
N ALA A 531 -33.34 19.97 -1.06
CA ALA A 531 -33.86 20.01 -2.43
C ALA A 531 -33.00 19.11 -3.32
N SER A 532 -33.67 18.13 -3.92
CA SER A 532 -33.17 17.07 -4.79
C SER A 532 -32.57 17.62 -6.10
N VAL A 533 -31.35 17.22 -6.42
CA VAL A 533 -30.87 17.22 -7.80
C VAL A 533 -31.23 15.87 -8.41
N ASP A 534 -31.98 15.91 -9.50
CA ASP A 534 -32.49 14.76 -10.24
C ASP A 534 -31.34 13.96 -10.88
N PHE A 535 -30.97 12.87 -10.21
CA PHE A 535 -29.92 11.93 -10.61
C PHE A 535 -30.41 10.86 -11.61
N GLU A 536 -31.71 10.79 -11.92
CA GLU A 536 -32.24 9.79 -12.86
C GLU A 536 -31.93 10.13 -14.32
N ALA A 537 -31.85 11.41 -14.67
CA ALA A 537 -31.51 11.85 -16.03
C ALA A 537 -30.07 11.47 -16.43
N TYR A 538 -29.14 11.37 -15.47
CA TYR A 538 -27.75 10.96 -15.73
C TYR A 538 -27.61 9.42 -15.84
N ARG A 539 -28.52 8.67 -15.22
CA ARG A 539 -28.46 7.20 -15.14
C ARG A 539 -29.08 6.50 -16.35
N ALA A 540 -29.97 7.17 -17.09
CA ALA A 540 -30.53 6.65 -18.34
C ALA A 540 -29.49 6.52 -19.48
N ALA A 541 -28.36 7.22 -19.40
CA ALA A 541 -27.34 7.23 -20.46
C ALA A 541 -26.30 6.10 -20.37
N THR A 542 -26.26 5.31 -19.30
CA THR A 542 -25.13 4.37 -19.05
C THR A 542 -25.51 2.92 -18.75
N SER A 543 -26.71 2.44 -19.14
CA SER A 543 -27.06 1.03 -18.97
C SER A 543 -27.68 0.39 -20.22
N SER A 544 -26.92 -0.51 -20.86
CA SER A 544 -27.35 -1.81 -21.40
C SER A 544 -26.47 -2.25 -22.57
N ILE A 545 -25.49 -3.14 -22.33
CA ILE A 545 -25.06 -4.11 -23.36
C ILE A 545 -24.77 -5.46 -22.68
N ARG A 546 -25.63 -6.45 -22.94
CA ARG A 546 -25.39 -7.88 -22.69
C ARG A 546 -24.41 -8.41 -23.75
N TRP A 547 -23.44 -9.19 -23.32
CA TRP A 547 -22.59 -9.98 -24.22
C TRP A 547 -23.35 -11.24 -24.68
N PRO A 548 -23.37 -11.59 -25.98
CA PRO A 548 -23.63 -12.96 -26.37
C PRO A 548 -22.38 -13.83 -26.12
N LEU A 549 -22.65 -15.11 -25.82
CA LEU A 549 -21.69 -16.18 -25.55
C LEU A 549 -20.60 -16.33 -26.62
#